data_AF-A0A482VBY2-F1
#
_entry.id   AF-A0A482VBY2-F1
#
_cell.length_a   1.000
_cell.length_b   1.000
_cell.length_c   1.000
_cell.angle_alpha   90.00
_cell.angle_beta   90.00
_cell.angle_gamma   90.00
#
_symmetry.space_group_name_H-M   'P 1'
#
loop_
_entity.id
_entity.type
_entity.pdbx_description
1 polymer ?
#
loop_
_entity_poly.entity_id
_entity_poly.type
_entity_poly.pdbx_seq_one_letter_code
_entity_poly.pdbx_strand_id
1 'polypeptide(L)'
;VINALLKTVYVGRVDNDEAETITEGLAAFEKELTNRPGPFFGGSKPGMLDYMIWPWCERSDVLKIFNKDYILKKDKYKKLMEWRKIMTEDEAVKKSYCNLDTHIKYLQSYRAGVPDYDLIINSKEL
;
A
#
# COMPACT_ATOMS: atom_id res chain seq x y z
N VAL A 1 -11.62 -0.88 -4.50
CA VAL A 1 -10.31 -0.30 -4.14
C VAL A 1 -9.21 -1.35 -4.05
N ILE A 2 -9.24 -2.23 -3.04
CA ILE A 2 -8.15 -3.19 -2.74
C ILE A 2 -7.84 -4.11 -3.93
N ASN A 3 -8.86 -4.79 -4.47
CA ASN A 3 -8.69 -5.71 -5.59
C ASN A 3 -8.18 -5.00 -6.85
N ALA A 4 -8.65 -3.78 -7.11
CA ALA A 4 -8.18 -2.97 -8.24
C ALA A 4 -6.71 -2.59 -8.07
N LEU A 5 -6.31 -2.08 -6.89
CA LEU A 5 -4.92 -1.75 -6.60
C LEU A 5 -4.00 -2.98 -6.69
N LEU A 6 -4.45 -4.12 -6.17
CA LEU A 6 -3.70 -5.38 -6.23
C LEU A 6 -3.48 -5.82 -7.67
N LYS A 7 -4.56 -5.87 -8.47
CA LYS A 7 -4.51 -6.20 -9.90
C LYS A 7 -3.54 -5.26 -10.62
N THR A 8 -3.60 -3.96 -10.36
CA THR A 8 -2.66 -3.00 -10.92
C THR A 8 -1.21 -3.31 -10.57
N VAL A 9 -0.91 -3.59 -9.30
CA VAL A 9 0.46 -3.91 -8.85
C VAL A 9 1.00 -5.15 -9.57
N TYR A 10 0.19 -6.20 -9.69
CA TYR A 10 0.62 -7.45 -10.33
C TYR A 10 0.74 -7.34 -11.85
N VAL A 11 -0.21 -6.66 -12.51
CA VAL A 11 -0.25 -6.56 -13.97
C VAL A 11 0.65 -5.42 -14.48
N GLY A 12 0.91 -4.40 -13.67
CA GLY A 12 1.71 -3.23 -14.03
C GLY A 12 1.02 -2.30 -15.03
N ARG A 13 -0.28 -2.49 -15.27
CA ARG A 13 -1.13 -1.62 -16.09
C ARG A 13 -2.36 -1.24 -15.30
N VAL A 14 -2.95 -0.12 -15.71
CA VAL A 14 -4.18 0.44 -15.14
C VAL A 14 -5.07 0.79 -16.31
N ASP A 15 -6.26 0.21 -16.35
CA ASP A 15 -7.35 0.72 -17.19
C ASP A 15 -8.14 1.84 -16.47
N ASN A 16 -9.02 2.51 -17.21
CA ASN A 16 -9.74 3.68 -16.68
C ASN A 16 -10.65 3.31 -15.49
N ASP A 17 -11.32 2.16 -15.57
CA ASP A 17 -12.25 1.69 -14.54
C ASP A 17 -11.50 1.36 -13.22
N GLU A 18 -10.31 0.76 -13.34
CA GLU A 18 -9.40 0.53 -12.22
C GLU A 18 -8.89 1.83 -11.62
N ALA A 19 -8.49 2.80 -12.46
CA ALA A 19 -8.04 4.10 -12.00
C ALA A 19 -9.14 4.83 -11.22
N GLU A 20 -10.36 4.84 -11.74
CA GLU A 20 -11.53 5.43 -11.09
C GLU A 20 -11.79 4.75 -9.74
N THR A 21 -11.91 3.42 -9.73
CA THR A 21 -12.12 2.62 -8.52
C THR A 21 -11.07 2.87 -7.44
N ILE A 22 -9.80 3.03 -7.82
CA ILE A 22 -8.72 3.33 -6.88
C ILE A 22 -8.85 4.77 -6.37
N THR A 23 -9.04 5.74 -7.27
CA THR A 23 -9.07 7.16 -6.90
C THR A 23 -10.28 7.54 -6.04
N GLU A 24 -11.44 6.94 -6.27
CA GLU A 24 -12.63 7.04 -5.42
C GLU A 24 -12.39 6.47 -4.03
N GLY A 25 -11.75 5.29 -3.97
CA GLY A 25 -11.37 4.66 -2.72
C GLY A 25 -10.43 5.50 -1.87
N LEU A 26 -9.37 6.02 -2.49
CA LEU A 26 -8.42 6.91 -1.83
C LEU A 26 -9.11 8.20 -1.35
N ALA A 27 -10.07 8.72 -2.12
CA ALA A 27 -10.85 9.89 -1.72
C ALA A 27 -11.75 9.60 -0.52
N ALA A 28 -12.36 8.41 -0.45
CA ALA A 28 -13.14 7.98 0.71
C ALA A 28 -12.24 7.85 1.96
N PHE A 29 -11.05 7.27 1.82
CA PHE A 29 -10.08 7.15 2.92
C PHE A 29 -9.59 8.52 3.43
N GLU A 30 -9.23 9.42 2.52
CA GLU A 30 -8.84 10.79 2.86
C GLU A 30 -9.95 11.52 3.62
N LYS A 31 -11.21 11.40 3.14
CA LYS A 31 -12.38 12.02 3.78
C LYS A 31 -12.61 11.46 5.18
N GLU A 32 -12.52 10.15 5.36
CA GLU A 32 -12.67 9.51 6.67
C GLU A 32 -11.59 9.95 7.65
N LEU A 33 -10.31 9.98 7.24
CA LEU A 33 -9.21 10.46 8.09
C LEU A 33 -9.32 11.95 8.41
N THR A 34 -9.91 12.75 7.50
CA THR A 34 -10.12 14.19 7.74
C THR A 34 -11.23 14.44 8.76
N ASN A 35 -12.29 13.64 8.74
CA ASN A 35 -13.47 13.85 9.58
C ASN A 35 -13.34 13.23 10.98
N ARG A 36 -12.48 12.22 11.14
CA ARG A 36 -12.31 11.50 12.41
C ARG A 36 -11.34 12.23 13.34
N PRO A 37 -11.59 12.21 14.66
CA PRO A 37 -10.59 12.67 15.62
C PRO A 37 -9.46 11.65 15.74
N GLY A 38 -8.22 12.12 15.64
CA GLY A 38 -7.01 11.32 15.81
C GLY A 38 -6.30 10.97 14.50
N PRO A 39 -5.09 10.41 14.59
CA PRO A 39 -4.25 10.20 13.41
C PRO A 39 -4.52 8.87 12.69
N PHE A 40 -5.28 7.95 13.29
CA PHE A 40 -5.62 6.63 12.74
C PHE A 40 -7.11 6.51 12.42
N PHE A 41 -7.49 5.54 11.58
CA PHE A 41 -8.90 5.19 11.38
C PHE A 41 -9.56 4.68 12.67
N GLY A 42 -8.78 4.02 13.54
CA GLY A 42 -9.13 3.64 14.91
C GLY A 42 -9.13 4.78 15.94
N GLY A 43 -8.85 6.02 15.53
CA GLY A 43 -8.80 7.19 16.40
C GLY A 43 -7.39 7.44 16.92
N SER A 44 -7.18 7.33 18.23
CA SER A 44 -5.89 7.62 18.88
C SER A 44 -4.83 6.52 18.70
N LYS A 45 -5.26 5.30 18.34
CA LYS A 45 -4.42 4.13 18.10
C LYS A 45 -4.87 3.42 16.83
N PRO A 46 -3.98 2.69 16.13
CA PRO A 46 -4.39 1.89 14.99
C PRO A 46 -5.42 0.83 15.42
N GLY A 47 -6.51 0.75 14.67
CA GLY A 47 -7.56 -0.23 14.84
C GLY A 47 -7.57 -1.25 13.69
N MET A 48 -8.63 -2.07 13.67
CA MET A 48 -8.79 -3.10 12.63
C MET A 48 -8.72 -2.50 11.21
N LEU A 49 -9.33 -1.34 10.99
CA LEU A 49 -9.35 -0.72 9.66
C LEU A 49 -7.94 -0.27 9.23
N ASP A 50 -7.12 0.24 10.15
CA ASP A 50 -5.73 0.61 9.86
C ASP A 50 -4.92 -0.59 9.42
N TYR A 51 -5.00 -1.70 10.17
CA TYR A 51 -4.26 -2.92 9.86
C TYR A 51 -4.77 -3.64 8.62
N MET A 52 -6.06 -3.49 8.30
CA MET A 52 -6.58 -3.92 7.02
C MET A 52 -5.99 -3.07 5.90
N ILE A 53 -6.07 -1.73 5.98
CA ILE A 53 -5.60 -0.83 4.90
C ILE A 53 -4.10 -0.91 4.63
N TRP A 54 -3.30 -1.06 5.70
CA TRP A 54 -1.84 -0.97 5.65
C TRP A 54 -1.15 -1.79 4.55
N PRO A 55 -1.37 -3.12 4.41
CA PRO A 55 -0.60 -3.95 3.50
C PRO A 55 -0.72 -3.52 2.03
N TRP A 56 -1.83 -2.89 1.65
CA TRP A 56 -2.04 -2.40 0.27
C TRP A 56 -1.37 -1.04 0.06
N CYS A 57 -1.40 -0.17 1.07
CA CYS A 57 -0.66 1.09 1.05
C CYS A 57 0.85 0.87 1.05
N GLU A 58 1.36 -0.14 1.76
CA GLU A 58 2.77 -0.55 1.71
C GLU A 58 3.17 -0.93 0.27
N ARG A 59 2.40 -1.83 -0.37
CA ARG A 59 2.64 -2.31 -1.75
C ARG A 59 2.47 -1.25 -2.83
N SER A 60 1.74 -0.17 -2.54
CA SER A 60 1.41 0.86 -3.53
C SER A 60 2.65 1.56 -4.11
N ASP A 61 3.80 1.52 -3.44
CA ASP A 61 5.05 2.07 -3.98
C ASP A 61 5.56 1.32 -5.23
N VAL A 62 5.14 0.07 -5.44
CA VAL A 62 5.44 -0.69 -6.66
C VAL A 62 4.91 0.02 -7.91
N LEU A 63 3.86 0.84 -7.78
CA LEU A 63 3.31 1.63 -8.89
C LEU A 63 4.32 2.63 -9.47
N LYS A 64 5.31 3.08 -8.70
CA LYS A 64 6.36 4.00 -9.18
C LYS A 64 7.18 3.38 -10.31
N ILE A 65 7.38 2.06 -10.27
CA ILE A 65 8.15 1.32 -11.28
C ILE A 65 7.44 1.34 -12.63
N PHE A 66 6.11 1.41 -12.60
CA PHE A 66 5.26 1.45 -13.79
C PHE A 66 4.88 2.87 -14.23
N ASN A 67 5.46 3.91 -13.59
CA ASN A 67 5.07 5.31 -13.78
C ASN A 67 3.56 5.55 -13.57
N LYS A 68 2.96 4.82 -12.61
CA LYS A 68 1.53 4.89 -12.24
C LYS A 68 1.30 5.51 -10.87
N ASP A 69 2.34 6.10 -10.28
CA ASP A 69 2.30 6.78 -8.99
C ASP A 69 1.45 8.07 -9.03
N TYR A 70 1.13 8.61 -10.21
CA TYR A 70 0.15 9.69 -10.38
C TYR A 70 -1.24 9.36 -9.81
N ILE A 71 -1.55 8.08 -9.56
CA ILE A 71 -2.78 7.65 -8.89
C ILE A 71 -2.76 8.03 -7.41
N LEU A 72 -1.57 8.02 -6.80
CA LEU A 72 -1.32 8.39 -5.40
C LEU A 72 -0.95 9.89 -5.30
N LYS A 73 -1.82 10.76 -5.81
CA LYS A 73 -1.62 12.23 -5.79
C LYS A 73 -1.45 12.73 -4.35
N LYS A 74 -0.19 12.89 -3.91
CA LYS A 74 0.14 13.27 -2.52
C LYS A 74 -0.58 14.53 -2.06
N ASP A 75 -0.73 15.51 -2.94
CA ASP A 75 -1.41 16.78 -2.62
C ASP A 75 -2.92 16.62 -2.40
N LYS A 76 -3.53 15.59 -3.02
CA LYS A 76 -4.96 15.26 -2.87
C LYS A 76 -5.22 14.41 -1.62
N TYR A 77 -4.23 13.65 -1.16
CA TYR A 77 -4.38 12.62 -0.13
C TYR A 77 -3.45 12.88 1.06
N LYS A 78 -3.46 14.11 1.58
CA LYS A 78 -2.51 14.57 2.61
C LYS A 78 -2.67 13.80 3.91
N LYS A 79 -3.90 13.63 4.39
CA LYS A 79 -4.18 12.85 5.61
C LYS A 79 -3.81 11.40 5.45
N LEU A 80 -4.06 10.82 4.28
CA LEU A 80 -3.63 9.47 3.99
C LEU A 80 -2.09 9.33 3.95
N MET A 81 -1.36 10.34 3.46
CA MET A 81 0.11 10.34 3.49
C MET A 81 0.66 10.48 4.92
N GLU A 82 0.05 11.32 5.76
CA GLU A 82 0.36 11.43 7.19
C GLU A 82 0.11 10.10 7.91
N TRP A 83 -1.07 9.51 7.70
CA TRP A 83 -1.44 8.19 8.21
C TRP A 83 -0.45 7.10 7.77
N ARG A 84 -0.03 7.11 6.50
CA ARG A 84 0.93 6.14 5.99
C ARG A 84 2.28 6.25 6.71
N LYS A 85 2.72 7.47 7.01
CA LYS A 85 3.99 7.70 7.73
C LYS A 85 3.90 7.16 9.16
N ILE A 86 2.87 7.52 9.92
CA ILE A 86 2.74 7.05 11.31
C ILE A 86 2.53 5.54 11.42
N MET A 87 1.89 4.92 10.41
CA MET A 87 1.72 3.45 10.40
C MET A 87 3.07 2.73 10.30
N THR A 88 4.09 3.29 9.63
CA THR A 88 5.44 2.70 9.65
C THR A 88 6.10 2.70 11.02
N GLU A 89 5.59 3.50 11.96
CA GLU A 89 6.11 3.61 13.31
C GLU A 89 5.44 2.61 14.28
N ASP A 90 4.32 1.98 13.87
CA ASP A 90 3.62 0.97 14.66
C ASP A 90 4.43 -0.35 14.76
N GLU A 91 4.44 -0.94 15.95
CA GLU A 91 5.25 -2.13 16.24
C GLU A 91 4.78 -3.39 15.51
N ALA A 92 3.48 -3.55 15.28
CA ALA A 92 2.97 -4.69 14.52
C ALA A 92 3.33 -4.54 13.04
N VAL A 93 3.20 -3.33 12.50
CA VAL A 93 3.61 -3.00 11.14
C VAL A 93 5.09 -3.25 10.92
N LYS A 94 5.97 -2.72 11.78
CA LYS A 94 7.43 -2.89 11.66
C LYS A 94 7.86 -4.36 11.59
N LYS A 95 7.24 -5.22 12.40
CA LYS A 95 7.56 -6.66 12.44
C LYS A 95 7.27 -7.39 11.14
N SER A 96 6.28 -6.93 10.38
CA SER A 96 5.88 -7.51 9.08
C SER A 96 6.29 -6.66 7.88
N TYR A 97 7.00 -5.56 8.10
CA TYR A 97 7.30 -4.59 7.06
C TYR A 97 8.17 -5.20 5.96
N CYS A 98 7.75 -5.00 4.71
CA CYS A 98 8.51 -5.38 3.53
C CYS A 98 8.89 -4.12 2.75
N ASN A 99 10.19 -3.95 2.48
CA ASN A 99 10.67 -2.82 1.68
C ASN A 99 10.28 -2.98 0.20
N LEU A 100 10.41 -1.89 -0.57
CA LEU A 100 10.05 -1.87 -1.99
C LEU A 100 10.79 -2.95 -2.79
N ASP A 101 12.10 -3.12 -2.57
CA ASP A 101 12.90 -4.11 -3.30
C ASP A 101 12.42 -5.55 -3.09
N THR A 102 11.94 -5.88 -1.89
CA THR A 102 11.35 -7.18 -1.59
C THR A 102 10.08 -7.41 -2.40
N HIS A 103 9.19 -6.42 -2.45
CA HIS A 103 7.97 -6.49 -3.27
C HIS A 103 8.28 -6.61 -4.76
N ILE A 104 9.34 -5.93 -5.24
CA ILE A 104 9.80 -6.00 -6.63
C ILE A 104 10.30 -7.40 -6.96
N LYS A 105 11.20 -7.95 -6.16
CA LYS A 105 11.77 -9.29 -6.37
C LYS A 105 10.67 -10.35 -6.38
N TYR A 106 9.72 -10.24 -5.45
CA TYR A 106 8.56 -11.14 -5.45
C TYR A 106 7.74 -11.01 -6.73
N LEU A 107 7.39 -9.78 -7.14
CA LEU A 107 6.63 -9.55 -8.37
C LEU A 107 7.34 -10.10 -9.61
N GLN A 108 8.67 -9.97 -9.69
CA GLN A 108 9.48 -10.53 -10.77
C GLN A 108 9.42 -12.07 -10.78
N SER A 109 9.64 -12.72 -9.64
CA SER A 109 9.55 -14.19 -9.51
C SER A 109 8.15 -14.71 -9.88
N TYR A 110 7.10 -14.01 -9.43
CA TYR A 110 5.71 -14.33 -9.74
C TYR A 110 5.45 -14.23 -11.24
N ARG A 111 5.92 -13.17 -11.91
CA ARG A 111 5.77 -13.00 -13.37
C ARG A 111 6.60 -14.00 -14.18
N ALA A 112 7.70 -14.50 -13.62
CA ALA A 112 8.48 -15.58 -14.22
C ALA A 112 7.80 -16.96 -14.13
N GLY A 113 6.66 -17.07 -13.43
CA GLY A 113 5.95 -18.33 -13.23
C GLY A 113 6.57 -19.22 -12.14
N VAL A 114 7.57 -18.72 -11.42
CA VAL A 114 8.25 -19.43 -10.31
C VAL A 114 8.30 -18.49 -9.11
N PRO A 115 7.18 -18.27 -8.40
CA PRO A 115 7.15 -17.36 -7.26
C PRO A 115 8.08 -17.83 -6.15
N ASP A 116 8.95 -16.95 -5.68
CA ASP A 116 9.83 -17.21 -4.54
C ASP A 116 9.16 -16.72 -3.26
N TYR A 117 8.61 -17.66 -2.49
CA TYR A 117 7.95 -17.38 -1.22
C TYR A 117 8.94 -17.22 -0.04
N ASP A 118 10.21 -17.60 -0.24
CA ASP A 118 11.24 -17.59 0.80
C ASP A 118 12.16 -16.35 0.69
N LEU A 119 11.84 -15.39 -0.19
CA LEU A 119 12.62 -14.17 -0.42
C LEU A 119 13.07 -13.45 0.86
N ILE A 120 12.19 -13.37 1.86
CA ILE A 120 12.47 -12.66 3.13
C ILE A 120 13.41 -13.47 4.03
N ILE A 121 13.32 -14.81 3.95
CA ILE A 121 14.19 -15.74 4.70
C ILE A 121 15.58 -15.71 4.06
N ASN A 122 15.62 -15.77 2.73
CA ASN A 122 16.85 -15.81 1.94
C ASN A 122 17.56 -14.44 1.88
N SER A 123 16.86 -13.33 2.15
CA SER A 123 17.44 -11.99 2.19
C SER A 123 18.17 -11.65 3.49
N LYS A 124 18.09 -12.49 4.53
CA LYS A 124 18.80 -12.26 5.79
C LYS A 124 20.20 -12.86 5.75
N GLU A 125 21.21 -12.01 5.54
CA GLU A 125 22.28 -11.96 6.54
C GLU A 125 21.63 -11.40 7.82
N LEU A 126 21.60 -12.20 8.88
CA LEU A 126 21.00 -11.84 10.18
C LEU A 126 21.70 -10.66 10.83
#